data_AF-A0A9P5UZB1-F1
#
_entry.id   AF-A0A9P5UZB1-F1
#
_cell.length_a   1.000
_cell.length_b   1.000
_cell.length_c   1.000
_cell.angle_alpha   90.00
_cell.angle_beta   90.00
_cell.angle_gamma   90.00
#
_symmetry.space_group_name_H-M   'P 1'
#
loop_
_entity.id
_entity.type
_entity.pdbx_description
1 polymer ?
#
loop_
_entity_poly.entity_id
_entity_poly.type
_entity_poly.pdbx_seq_one_letter_code
_entity_poly.pdbx_strand_id
1 'polypeptide(L)'
;MALIFGGFSALQAITAGIAFLGLCNWSYMMTRMFVFIQWLVAFLGVARIGMMAYQLQANKDRISGGCWGAVNDKGYSPQGTAAAFYCNTPIQTFIMLFIIGLVIDFVINLYMYFVVWRFYVRMRLYPFHKGVGLTYEQGLYEI
;
A
#
# COMPACT_ATOMS: atom_id res chain seq x y z
N MET A 1 -9.06 -15.69 2.27
CA MET A 1 -8.40 -14.51 2.87
C MET A 1 -7.12 -14.16 2.13
N ALA A 2 -6.15 -15.08 1.97
CA ALA A 2 -4.88 -14.83 1.27
C ALA A 2 -4.99 -14.13 -0.10
N LEU A 3 -6.01 -14.45 -0.90
CA LEU A 3 -6.29 -13.79 -2.19
C LEU A 3 -6.61 -12.29 -2.06
N ILE A 4 -7.30 -11.86 -1.01
CA ILE A 4 -7.63 -10.45 -0.77
C ILE A 4 -6.37 -9.68 -0.31
N PHE A 5 -5.52 -10.32 0.50
CA PHE A 5 -4.23 -9.75 0.92
C PHE A 5 -3.27 -9.63 -0.27
N GLY A 6 -3.03 -10.73 -0.99
CA GLY A 6 -2.10 -10.80 -2.10
C GLY A 6 -2.56 -9.96 -3.30
N GLY A 7 -3.87 -9.96 -3.59
CA GLY A 7 -4.45 -9.16 -4.67
C GLY A 7 -4.29 -7.66 -4.43
N PHE A 8 -4.59 -7.18 -3.23
CA PHE A 8 -4.40 -5.75 -2.91
C PHE A 8 -2.94 -5.34 -2.95
N SER A 9 -2.02 -6.13 -2.39
CA SER A 9 -0.58 -5.83 -2.45
C SER A 9 -0.03 -5.88 -3.87
N ALA A 10 -0.52 -6.78 -4.72
CA ALA A 10 -0.12 -6.84 -6.13
C ALA A 10 -0.62 -5.60 -6.89
N LEU A 11 -1.88 -5.20 -6.67
CA LEU A 11 -2.42 -3.95 -7.24
C LEU A 11 -1.60 -2.74 -6.80
N GLN A 12 -1.24 -2.69 -5.51
CA GLN A 12 -0.40 -1.65 -4.93
C GLN A 12 0.99 -1.58 -5.56
N ALA A 13 1.61 -2.75 -5.82
CA ALA A 13 2.92 -2.82 -6.47
C ALA A 13 2.84 -2.38 -7.94
N ILE A 14 1.78 -2.77 -8.66
CA ILE A 14 1.57 -2.36 -10.05
C ILE A 14 1.37 -0.84 -10.15
N THR A 15 0.55 -0.26 -9.27
CA THR A 15 0.32 1.20 -9.27
C THR A 15 1.58 1.96 -8.92
N ALA A 16 2.41 1.42 -8.01
CA ALA A 16 3.72 1.98 -7.73
C ALA A 16 4.67 1.93 -8.94
N GLY A 17 4.66 0.84 -9.71
CA GLY A 17 5.42 0.72 -10.96
C GLY A 17 4.97 1.74 -12.01
N ILE A 18 3.66 1.95 -12.17
CA ILE A 18 3.11 2.95 -13.09
C ILE A 18 3.55 4.36 -12.68
N ALA A 19 3.50 4.69 -11.38
CA ALA A 19 3.98 5.97 -10.88
C ALA A 19 5.47 6.19 -11.17
N PHE A 20 6.30 5.17 -10.91
CA PHE A 20 7.73 5.22 -11.17
C PHE A 20 8.03 5.48 -12.65
N LEU A 21 7.43 4.70 -13.55
CA LEU A 21 7.58 4.88 -15.00
C LEU A 21 7.06 6.25 -15.47
N GLY A 22 5.94 6.72 -14.90
CA GLY A 22 5.36 8.02 -15.21
C GLY A 22 6.27 9.19 -14.80
N LEU A 23 6.94 9.06 -13.66
CA LEU A 23 7.92 10.04 -13.16
C LEU A 23 9.22 10.01 -13.96
N CYS A 24 9.76 8.83 -14.29
CA CYS A 24 10.99 8.69 -15.07
C CYS A 24 10.84 9.25 -16.50
N ASN A 25 9.72 8.97 -17.17
CA ASN A 25 9.50 9.40 -18.55
C ASN A 25 8.81 10.78 -18.66
N TRP A 26 8.57 11.48 -17.55
CA TRP A 26 7.80 12.74 -17.52
C TRP A 26 6.50 12.69 -18.35
N SER A 27 5.84 11.53 -18.32
CA SER A 27 4.72 11.26 -19.23
C SER A 27 3.40 11.78 -18.67
N TYR A 28 2.78 12.71 -19.39
CA TYR A 28 1.47 13.26 -19.02
C TYR A 28 0.35 12.20 -19.01
N MET A 29 0.35 11.25 -19.96
CA MET A 29 -0.66 10.19 -19.99
C MET A 29 -0.51 9.23 -18.81
N MET A 30 0.71 8.81 -18.47
CA MET A 30 0.93 7.86 -17.37
C MET A 30 0.60 8.46 -16.01
N THR A 31 0.97 9.72 -15.78
CA THR A 31 0.62 10.42 -14.53
C THR A 31 -0.88 10.65 -14.40
N ARG A 32 -1.59 10.95 -15.49
CA ARG A 32 -3.07 11.01 -15.49
C ARG A 32 -3.70 9.66 -15.15
N MET A 33 -3.20 8.58 -15.74
CA MET A 33 -3.72 7.22 -15.47
C MET A 33 -3.51 6.83 -14.02
N PHE A 34 -2.33 7.09 -13.47
CA PHE A 34 -2.02 6.84 -12.06
C PHE A 34 -2.98 7.59 -11.13
N VAL A 35 -3.16 8.91 -11.34
CA VAL A 35 -4.06 9.73 -10.50
C VAL A 35 -5.47 9.15 -10.51
N PHE A 36 -5.99 8.71 -11.65
CA PHE A 36 -7.32 8.11 -11.76
C PHE A 36 -7.43 6.76 -11.02
N ILE A 37 -6.48 5.85 -11.24
CA ILE A 37 -6.49 4.51 -10.62
C ILE A 37 -6.28 4.60 -9.11
N GLN A 38 -5.42 5.51 -8.66
CA GLN A 38 -5.03 5.62 -7.25
C GLN A 38 -6.21 6.04 -6.34
N TRP A 39 -7.19 6.80 -6.85
CA TRP A 39 -8.43 7.06 -6.11
C TRP A 39 -9.23 5.78 -5.80
N LEU A 40 -9.32 4.88 -6.78
CA LEU A 40 -10.01 3.60 -6.62
C LEU A 40 -9.25 2.68 -5.65
N VAL A 41 -7.92 2.68 -5.73
CA VAL A 41 -7.05 1.93 -4.82
C VAL A 41 -7.16 2.45 -3.38
N ALA A 42 -7.22 3.77 -3.19
CA ALA A 42 -7.41 4.37 -1.87
C ALA A 42 -8.76 3.95 -1.26
N PHE A 43 -9.83 3.93 -2.05
CA PHE A 43 -11.15 3.47 -1.58
C PHE A 43 -11.13 1.99 -1.16
N LEU A 44 -10.50 1.13 -1.97
CA LEU A 44 -10.29 -0.29 -1.62
C LEU A 44 -9.40 -0.46 -0.38
N GLY A 45 -8.43 0.44 -0.18
CA GLY A 45 -7.56 0.45 1.00
C GLY A 45 -8.34 0.69 2.30
N VAL A 46 -9.29 1.62 2.31
CA VAL A 46 -10.16 1.84 3.47
C VAL A 46 -11.05 0.61 3.74
N ALA A 47 -11.65 0.05 2.70
CA ALA A 47 -12.46 -1.17 2.82
C ALA A 47 -11.65 -2.35 3.37
N ARG A 48 -10.39 -2.49 2.95
CA ARG A 48 -9.45 -3.50 3.46
C ARG A 48 -9.22 -3.36 4.95
N ILE A 49 -8.97 -2.15 5.45
CA ILE A 49 -8.73 -1.89 6.88
C ILE A 49 -9.97 -2.27 7.69
N GLY A 50 -11.16 -1.86 7.25
CA GLY A 50 -12.43 -2.18 7.92
C GLY A 50 -12.72 -3.68 7.97
N MET A 51 -12.58 -4.37 6.84
CA MET A 51 -12.79 -5.83 6.76
C MET A 51 -11.79 -6.60 7.64
N MET A 52 -10.53 -6.15 7.72
CA MET A 52 -9.53 -6.77 8.58
C MET A 52 -9.83 -6.53 10.06
N ALA A 53 -10.18 -5.31 10.45
CA ALA A 53 -10.56 -5.01 11.82
C ALA A 53 -11.73 -5.91 12.28
N TYR A 54 -12.74 -6.08 11.43
CA TYR A 54 -13.88 -6.96 11.73
C TYR A 54 -13.47 -8.44 11.86
N GLN A 55 -12.72 -8.98 10.89
CA GLN A 55 -12.32 -10.39 10.92
C GLN A 55 -11.40 -10.72 12.08
N LEU A 56 -10.51 -9.79 12.43
CA LEU A 56 -9.58 -9.97 13.53
C LEU A 56 -10.31 -9.93 14.88
N GLN A 57 -11.40 -9.16 14.98
CA GLN A 57 -12.28 -9.19 16.15
C GLN A 57 -13.13 -10.46 16.24
N ALA A 58 -13.68 -10.94 15.12
CA ALA A 58 -14.51 -12.13 15.08
C ALA A 58 -13.74 -13.44 15.37
N ASN A 59 -12.43 -13.47 15.11
CA ASN A 59 -11.60 -14.68 15.28
C ASN A 59 -10.62 -14.62 16.47
N LYS A 60 -10.79 -13.67 17.40
CA LYS A 60 -9.93 -13.51 18.58
C LYS A 60 -9.73 -14.82 19.35
N ASP A 61 -10.81 -15.58 19.55
CA ASP A 61 -10.80 -16.81 20.36
C ASP A 61 -10.16 -18.00 19.64
N ARG A 62 -10.16 -18.00 18.29
CA ARG A 62 -9.46 -19.03 17.51
C ARG A 62 -7.95 -18.80 17.50
N ILE A 63 -7.52 -17.54 17.56
CA ILE A 63 -6.11 -17.16 17.58
C ILE A 63 -5.50 -17.48 18.95
N SER A 64 -6.22 -17.23 20.05
CA SER A 64 -5.78 -17.61 21.40
C SER A 64 -5.62 -19.12 21.56
N GLY A 65 -6.59 -19.89 21.08
CA GLY A 65 -6.56 -21.35 21.17
C GLY A 65 -5.48 -22.00 20.29
N GLY A 66 -5.24 -21.46 19.10
CA GLY A 66 -4.28 -22.03 18.14
C GLY A 66 -2.81 -21.86 18.55
N CYS A 67 -2.49 -20.82 19.32
CA CYS A 67 -1.10 -20.50 19.68
C CYS A 67 -0.48 -21.55 20.60
N TRP A 68 -1.23 -22.02 21.60
CA TRP A 68 -0.74 -23.06 22.52
C TRP A 68 -1.02 -24.48 22.03
N GLY A 69 -2.06 -24.69 21.21
CA GLY A 69 -2.32 -25.98 20.57
C GLY A 69 -1.19 -26.42 19.62
N ALA A 70 -0.69 -25.51 18.79
CA ALA A 70 0.36 -25.81 17.82
C ALA A 70 1.77 -25.98 18.44
N VAL A 71 2.03 -25.31 19.58
CA VAL A 71 3.30 -25.43 20.32
C VAL A 71 3.37 -26.75 21.08
N ASN A 72 2.25 -27.19 21.66
CA ASN A 72 2.15 -28.46 22.38
C ASN A 72 2.19 -29.69 21.45
N ASP A 73 1.55 -29.63 20.28
CA ASP A 73 1.52 -30.75 19.31
C ASP A 73 2.87 -31.05 18.65
N LYS A 74 3.81 -30.08 18.64
CA LYS A 74 5.12 -30.22 17.99
C LYS A 74 6.29 -30.34 18.97
N GLY A 75 6.04 -30.35 20.28
CA GLY A 75 7.08 -30.52 21.31
C GLY A 75 8.16 -29.43 21.32
N TYR A 76 7.90 -28.26 20.71
CA TYR A 76 8.86 -27.16 20.67
C TYR A 76 8.84 -26.37 21.99
N SER A 77 10.00 -26.20 22.61
CA SER A 77 10.15 -25.27 23.75
C SER A 77 9.90 -23.83 23.25
N PRO A 78 9.00 -23.06 23.90
CA PRO A 78 8.63 -21.72 23.46
C PRO A 78 9.66 -20.66 23.86
N GLN A 79 10.92 -21.01 24.11
CA GLN A 79 11.93 -20.04 24.54
C GLN A 79 12.83 -19.65 23.36
N GLY A 80 12.71 -18.39 22.92
CA GLY A 80 13.63 -17.77 21.95
C GLY A 80 13.20 -17.80 20.47
N THR A 81 11.99 -18.28 20.13
CA THR A 81 11.51 -18.29 18.75
C THR A 81 10.49 -17.17 18.47
N ALA A 82 10.38 -16.73 17.21
CA ALA A 82 9.37 -15.74 16.80
C ALA A 82 7.94 -16.16 17.17
N ALA A 83 7.65 -17.47 17.19
CA ALA A 83 6.36 -18.02 17.61
C ALA A 83 6.03 -17.70 19.08
N ALA A 84 7.04 -17.69 19.95
CA ALA A 84 6.87 -17.34 21.37
C ALA A 84 6.45 -15.89 21.56
N PHE A 85 6.97 -14.97 20.73
CA PHE A 85 6.56 -13.57 20.74
C PHE A 85 5.07 -13.42 20.42
N TYR A 86 4.56 -14.17 19.42
CA TYR A 86 3.15 -14.12 19.05
C TYR A 86 2.22 -14.77 20.11
N CYS A 87 2.68 -15.81 20.82
CA CYS A 87 1.86 -16.49 21.83
C CYS A 87 1.89 -15.85 23.22
N ASN A 88 2.97 -15.16 23.60
CA ASN A 88 3.04 -14.44 24.88
C ASN A 88 2.48 -13.02 24.81
N THR A 89 2.32 -12.44 23.61
CA THR A 89 1.76 -11.10 23.47
C THR A 89 0.24 -11.15 23.61
N PRO A 90 -0.38 -10.31 24.47
CA PRO A 90 -1.83 -10.24 24.55
C PRO A 90 -2.44 -9.88 23.19
N ILE A 91 -3.42 -10.67 22.76
CA ILE A 91 -4.04 -10.58 21.43
C ILE A 91 -4.57 -9.18 21.14
N GLN A 92 -5.07 -8.48 22.17
CA GLN A 92 -5.56 -7.13 22.03
C GLN A 92 -4.46 -6.14 21.59
N THR A 93 -3.23 -6.29 22.10
CA THR A 93 -2.08 -5.47 21.71
C THR A 93 -1.62 -5.82 20.29
N PHE A 94 -1.64 -7.10 19.93
CA PHE A 94 -1.31 -7.55 18.57
C PHE A 94 -2.28 -6.98 17.53
N ILE A 95 -3.59 -7.04 17.81
CA ILE A 95 -4.64 -6.47 16.95
C ILE A 95 -4.44 -4.98 16.76
N MET A 96 -4.13 -4.26 17.84
CA MET A 96 -3.92 -2.82 17.80
C MET A 96 -2.70 -2.45 16.93
N LEU A 97 -1.56 -3.12 17.13
CA LEU A 97 -0.36 -2.90 16.32
C LEU A 97 -0.60 -3.19 14.83
N PHE A 98 -1.33 -4.25 14.52
CA PHE A 98 -1.65 -4.60 13.14
C PHE A 98 -2.52 -3.54 12.46
N ILE A 99 -3.55 -3.03 13.15
CA ILE A 99 -4.41 -1.96 12.64
C ILE A 99 -3.60 -0.67 12.44
N ILE A 100 -2.76 -0.29 13.41
CA ILE A 100 -1.90 0.89 13.29
C ILE A 100 -0.97 0.77 12.08
N GLY A 101 -0.35 -0.40 11.87
CA GLY A 101 0.48 -0.66 10.70
C GLY A 101 -0.26 -0.48 9.37
N LEU A 102 -1.52 -0.96 9.28
CA LEU A 102 -2.35 -0.75 8.10
C LEU A 102 -2.73 0.71 7.87
N VAL A 103 -2.94 1.48 8.94
CA VAL A 103 -3.21 2.92 8.84
C VAL A 103 -1.97 3.66 8.33
N ILE A 104 -0.78 3.31 8.82
CA ILE A 104 0.48 3.90 8.34
C ILE A 104 0.69 3.59 6.85
N ASP A 105 0.47 2.34 6.43
CA ASP A 105 0.53 1.92 5.01
C ASP A 105 -0.42 2.75 4.14
N PHE A 106 -1.64 3.03 4.63
CA PHE A 106 -2.61 3.88 3.94
C PHE A 106 -2.16 5.35 3.84
N VAL A 107 -1.55 5.91 4.90
CA VAL A 107 -1.02 7.27 4.88
C VAL A 107 0.14 7.40 3.89
N ILE A 108 1.05 6.43 3.86
CA ILE A 108 2.16 6.38 2.88
C ILE A 108 1.60 6.34 1.46
N ASN A 109 0.53 5.58 1.25
CA ASN A 109 -0.20 5.50 -0.01
C ASN A 109 -0.78 6.85 -0.47
N LEU A 110 -1.41 7.59 0.45
CA LEU A 110 -1.94 8.92 0.19
C LEU A 110 -0.82 9.92 -0.08
N TYR A 111 0.31 9.81 0.62
CA TYR A 111 1.48 10.64 0.37
C TYR A 111 2.02 10.41 -1.05
N MET A 112 2.13 9.16 -1.48
CA MET A 112 2.52 8.82 -2.85
C MET A 112 1.56 9.43 -3.89
N TYR A 113 0.26 9.33 -3.65
CA TYR A 113 -0.75 9.99 -4.48
C TYR A 113 -0.52 11.50 -4.57
N PHE A 114 -0.30 12.16 -3.43
CA PHE A 114 -0.07 13.60 -3.36
C PHE A 114 1.15 14.04 -4.17
N VAL A 115 2.25 13.30 -4.08
CA VAL A 115 3.48 13.59 -4.84
C VAL A 115 3.22 13.52 -6.35
N VAL A 116 2.61 12.43 -6.85
CA VAL A 116 2.35 12.28 -8.29
C VAL A 116 1.31 13.27 -8.78
N TRP A 117 0.28 13.55 -7.98
CA TRP A 117 -0.71 14.58 -8.30
C TRP A 117 -0.07 15.97 -8.41
N ARG A 118 0.86 16.32 -7.51
CA ARG A 118 1.63 17.56 -7.61
C ARG A 118 2.43 17.63 -8.90
N PHE A 119 3.08 16.55 -9.31
CA PHE A 119 3.77 16.48 -10.61
C PHE A 119 2.80 16.65 -11.78
N TYR A 120 1.63 16.01 -11.73
CA TYR A 120 0.58 16.13 -12.74
C TYR A 120 0.10 17.57 -12.92
N VAL A 121 -0.16 18.29 -11.83
CA VAL A 121 -0.59 19.70 -11.87
C VAL A 121 0.50 20.60 -12.46
N ARG A 122 1.77 20.37 -12.11
CA ARG A 122 2.88 21.13 -12.70
C ARG A 122 2.96 20.96 -14.21
N MET A 123 2.81 19.73 -14.72
CA MET A 123 2.81 19.47 -16.17
C MET A 123 1.65 20.16 -16.91
N ARG A 124 0.51 20.40 -16.25
CA ARG A 124 -0.60 21.18 -16.84
C ARG A 124 -0.33 22.68 -16.90
N LEU A 125 0.46 23.21 -15.97
CA LEU A 125 0.72 24.65 -15.84
C LEU A 125 1.80 25.18 -16.79
N TYR A 126 2.60 24.29 -17.40
CA TYR A 126 3.42 24.64 -18.56
C TYR A 126 2.64 24.29 -19.82
N PRO A 127 1.71 25.15 -20.30
CA PRO A 127 1.23 24.99 -21.65
C PRO A 127 2.45 25.03 -22.55
N PHE A 128 2.60 24.00 -23.38
CA PHE A 128 3.45 24.02 -24.56
C PHE A 128 3.55 25.45 -25.09
N HIS A 129 4.76 25.99 -25.21
CA HIS A 129 4.99 27.25 -25.90
C HIS A 129 4.39 27.10 -27.30
N LYS A 130 3.15 27.59 -27.47
CA LYS A 130 2.43 27.68 -28.74
C LYS A 130 3.18 28.69 -29.58
N GLY A 131 4.20 28.24 -30.29
CA GLY A 131 5.01 29.10 -31.16
C GLY A 131 6.11 28.36 -31.88
N VAL A 132 6.66 27.29 -31.31
CA VAL A 132 7.71 26.50 -31.96
C VAL A 132 7.29 25.05 -31.88
N GLY A 133 7.19 24.39 -33.03
CA GLY A 133 6.84 22.98 -33.17
C GLY A 133 7.94 22.08 -32.62
N LEU A 134 8.19 22.18 -31.32
CA LEU A 134 9.15 21.37 -30.60
C LEU A 134 8.35 20.27 -29.90
N THR A 135 8.46 19.07 -30.46
CA THR A 135 8.07 17.83 -29.80
C THR A 135 8.74 17.74 -28.43
N TYR A 136 8.05 17.12 -27.47
CA TYR A 136 8.43 16.95 -26.07
C TYR A 136 9.90 16.52 -25.81
N GLU A 137 10.57 15.95 -26.81
CA GLU A 137 12.00 15.62 -26.77
C GLU A 137 12.89 16.86 -26.63
N GLN A 138 12.55 18.00 -27.24
CA GLN A 138 13.43 19.18 -27.30
C GLN A 138 13.50 20.02 -26.02
N GLY A 139 12.56 19.86 -25.10
CA GLY A 139 12.63 20.49 -23.77
C GLY A 139 13.59 19.81 -22.80
N LEU A 140 14.14 18.63 -23.16
CA LEU A 140 15.07 17.89 -22.32
C LEU A 140 16.54 18.31 -22.52
N TYR A 141 16.85 19.09 -23.56
CA TYR A 141 18.21 19.47 -23.94
C TYR A 141 18.59 20.91 -23.55
N GLU A 142 17.64 21.68 -23.00
CA GLU A 142 17.88 23.06 -22.52
C GLU A 142 18.04 23.15 -21.00
N ILE A 143 18.24 22.01 -20.33
CA ILE A 143 18.60 21.92 -18.91
C ILE A 143 20.02 21.37 -18.77
#